data_AF-A0A1G7UKI1-F1
#
_entry.id   AF-A0A1G7UKI1-F1
#
_cell.length_a   1.000
_cell.length_b   1.000
_cell.length_c   1.000
_cell.angle_alpha   90.00
_cell.angle_beta   90.00
_cell.angle_gamma   90.00
#
_symmetry.space_group_name_H-M   'P 1'
#
loop_
_entity.id
_entity.type
_entity.pdbx_description
1 polymer ?
#
loop_
_entity_poly.entity_id
_entity_poly.type
_entity_poly.pdbx_seq_one_letter_code
_entity_poly.pdbx_strand_id
1 'polypeptide(L)'
;MLGLKLLTDPRWANIAESNLEEILSDHAWCEQKAASNAITLITQNSEHQDLVDELTAIAIEEMQHFQMVIDIIKARGYILSRERKDDYVGRLVKFSKKDGSRNQAFIDRLLFAAMIEARSCERFRVLSLNIQDKELAKFYHELMVSEAGHYTTFLNFARKYSTDVDVDKRWKEWLDFEGELIQSFGTKEAIHG
;
A
#
# COMPACT_ATOMS: atom_id res chain seq x y z
N MET A 1 -1.45 -15.53 -5.76
CA MET A 1 -2.61 -14.89 -5.09
C MET A 1 -2.06 -14.24 -3.83
N LEU A 2 -2.35 -12.96 -3.58
CA LEU A 2 -1.69 -12.07 -2.59
C LEU A 2 -1.71 -12.53 -1.11
N GLY A 3 -2.29 -13.70 -0.83
CA GLY A 3 -2.37 -14.27 0.52
C GLY A 3 -3.41 -13.63 1.45
N LEU A 4 -4.00 -12.49 1.04
CA LEU A 4 -5.05 -11.80 1.80
C LEU A 4 -6.23 -12.72 2.13
N LYS A 5 -6.72 -12.63 3.37
CA LYS A 5 -7.79 -13.49 3.87
C LYS A 5 -9.19 -13.04 3.49
N LEU A 6 -9.38 -11.73 3.37
CA LEU A 6 -10.66 -11.14 2.99
C LEU A 6 -10.47 -10.27 1.75
N LEU A 7 -11.31 -10.52 0.75
CA LEU A 7 -11.41 -9.69 -0.44
C LEU A 7 -12.31 -8.48 -0.16
N THR A 8 -12.02 -7.38 -0.82
CA THR A 8 -12.87 -6.19 -0.80
C THR A 8 -14.23 -6.52 -1.42
N ASP A 9 -15.29 -6.08 -0.75
CA ASP A 9 -16.64 -6.14 -1.31
C ASP A 9 -16.70 -5.27 -2.58
N PRO A 10 -17.09 -5.81 -3.76
CA PRO A 10 -17.19 -5.04 -5.00
C PRO A 10 -18.07 -3.79 -4.87
N ARG A 11 -19.03 -3.76 -3.93
CA ARG A 11 -19.86 -2.57 -3.66
C ARG A 11 -19.05 -1.38 -3.18
N TRP A 12 -17.87 -1.58 -2.58
CA TRP A 12 -16.98 -0.49 -2.20
C TRP A 12 -16.55 0.35 -3.41
N ALA A 13 -16.42 -0.24 -4.60
CA ALA A 13 -16.10 0.53 -5.81
C ALA A 13 -17.17 1.60 -6.11
N ASN A 14 -18.44 1.31 -5.84
CA ASN A 14 -19.52 2.29 -6.01
C ASN A 14 -19.42 3.44 -4.98
N ILE A 15 -18.98 3.13 -3.76
CA ILE A 15 -18.75 4.13 -2.71
C ILE A 15 -17.58 5.03 -3.13
N ALA A 16 -16.46 4.44 -3.55
CA ALA A 16 -15.30 5.18 -4.05
C ALA A 16 -15.66 6.05 -5.27
N GLU A 17 -16.45 5.53 -6.21
CA GLU A 17 -16.89 6.27 -7.39
C GLU A 17 -17.86 7.42 -7.07
N SER A 18 -18.58 7.35 -5.94
CA SER A 18 -19.49 8.42 -5.52
C SER A 18 -18.79 9.73 -5.13
N ASN A 19 -17.48 9.68 -4.83
CA ASN A 19 -16.68 10.84 -4.44
C ASN A 19 -15.24 10.73 -4.97
N LEU A 20 -15.09 10.91 -6.29
CA LEU A 20 -13.80 10.75 -6.98
C LEU A 20 -12.71 11.72 -6.51
N GLU A 21 -13.06 12.96 -6.16
CA GLU A 21 -12.09 13.96 -5.69
C GLU A 21 -11.41 13.51 -4.38
N GLU A 22 -12.18 12.91 -3.49
CA GLU A 22 -11.73 12.42 -2.20
C GLU A 22 -10.85 11.18 -2.34
N ILE A 23 -11.30 10.15 -3.09
CA ILE A 23 -10.53 8.92 -3.28
C ILE A 23 -9.22 9.18 -4.03
N LEU A 24 -9.22 10.07 -5.04
CA LEU A 24 -8.01 10.44 -5.76
C LEU A 24 -7.05 11.22 -4.85
N SER A 25 -7.56 12.12 -4.01
CA SER A 25 -6.70 12.83 -3.06
C SER A 25 -6.07 11.88 -2.03
N ASP A 26 -6.86 10.97 -1.47
CA ASP A 26 -6.38 9.94 -0.54
C ASP A 26 -5.31 9.06 -1.20
N HIS A 27 -5.60 8.57 -2.40
CA HIS A 27 -4.67 7.78 -3.21
C HIS A 27 -3.36 8.51 -3.47
N ALA A 28 -3.40 9.78 -3.89
CA ALA A 28 -2.17 10.55 -4.07
C ALA A 28 -1.33 10.58 -2.78
N TRP A 29 -1.95 10.79 -1.62
CA TRP A 29 -1.21 10.75 -0.37
C TRP A 29 -0.67 9.36 -0.02
N CYS A 30 -1.36 8.27 -0.40
CA CYS A 30 -0.83 6.92 -0.25
C CYS A 30 0.47 6.73 -1.05
N GLU A 31 0.53 7.16 -2.32
CA GLU A 31 1.74 6.99 -3.14
C GLU A 31 2.92 7.79 -2.58
N GLN A 32 2.67 9.04 -2.16
CA GLN A 32 3.71 9.87 -1.53
C GLN A 32 4.23 9.23 -0.22
N LYS A 33 3.34 8.61 0.55
CA LYS A 33 3.69 7.90 1.80
C LYS A 33 4.47 6.61 1.52
N ALA A 34 4.14 5.87 0.46
CA ALA A 34 4.88 4.70 0.01
C ALA A 34 6.32 5.09 -0.39
N ALA A 35 6.48 6.14 -1.20
CA ALA A 35 7.79 6.70 -1.55
C ALA A 35 8.60 7.11 -0.31
N SER A 36 7.96 7.83 0.62
CA SER A 36 8.59 8.28 1.87
C SER A 36 9.02 7.10 2.76
N ASN A 37 8.24 6.02 2.77
CA ASN A 37 8.57 4.81 3.50
C ASN A 37 9.78 4.08 2.88
N ALA A 38 9.84 3.97 1.56
CA ALA A 38 10.98 3.40 0.85
C ALA A 38 12.27 4.19 1.14
N ILE A 39 12.23 5.53 1.08
CA ILE A 39 13.36 6.40 1.43
C ILE A 39 13.83 6.19 2.88
N THR A 40 12.88 6.01 3.80
CA THR A 40 13.19 5.75 5.21
C THR A 40 13.91 4.39 5.37
N LEU A 41 13.42 3.34 4.70
CA LEU A 41 14.04 2.02 4.71
C LEU A 41 15.46 2.03 4.15
N ILE A 42 15.71 2.76 3.06
CA ILE A 42 17.05 2.98 2.50
C ILE A 42 17.97 3.61 3.54
N THR A 43 17.51 4.71 4.16
CA THR A 43 18.31 5.47 5.14
C THR A 43 18.71 4.60 6.34
N GLN A 44 17.80 3.72 6.79
CA GLN A 44 18.00 2.89 7.97
C GLN A 44 18.82 1.61 7.71
N ASN A 45 18.94 1.19 6.45
CA ASN A 45 19.52 -0.11 6.07
C ASN A 45 20.46 0.03 4.86
N SER A 46 21.25 1.11 4.83
CA SER A 46 22.12 1.46 3.69
C SER A 46 23.26 0.47 3.45
N GLU A 47 23.52 -0.44 4.39
CA GLU A 47 24.45 -1.56 4.23
C GLU A 47 23.98 -2.61 3.21
N HIS A 48 22.69 -2.62 2.85
CA HIS A 48 22.09 -3.61 1.94
C HIS A 48 21.94 -3.04 0.54
N GLN A 49 23.01 -3.09 -0.28
CA GLN A 49 23.07 -2.40 -1.58
C GLN A 49 21.91 -2.77 -2.52
N ASP A 50 21.55 -4.05 -2.64
CA ASP A 50 20.44 -4.43 -3.53
C ASP A 50 19.07 -3.96 -3.03
N LEU A 51 18.91 -3.79 -1.71
CA LEU A 51 17.72 -3.13 -1.16
C LEU A 51 17.74 -1.63 -1.47
N VAL A 52 18.91 -0.98 -1.38
CA VAL A 52 19.05 0.44 -1.73
C VAL A 52 18.68 0.67 -3.19
N ASP A 53 19.20 -0.14 -4.11
CA ASP A 53 18.93 -0.01 -5.54
C ASP A 53 17.42 -0.20 -5.83
N GLU A 54 16.83 -1.26 -5.31
CA GLU A 54 15.43 -1.62 -5.57
C GLU A 54 14.44 -0.63 -4.92
N LEU A 55 14.65 -0.25 -3.65
CA LEU A 55 13.78 0.72 -2.98
C LEU A 55 13.95 2.13 -3.55
N THR A 56 15.09 2.45 -4.18
CA THR A 56 15.26 3.69 -4.92
C THR A 56 14.37 3.70 -6.17
N ALA A 57 14.34 2.58 -6.91
CA ALA A 57 13.46 2.43 -8.06
C ALA A 57 11.97 2.53 -7.66
N ILE A 58 11.56 1.82 -6.59
CA ILE A 58 10.20 1.89 -6.04
C ILE A 58 9.87 3.32 -5.62
N ALA A 59 10.73 4.02 -4.87
CA ALA A 59 10.45 5.39 -4.44
C ALA A 59 10.25 6.36 -5.62
N ILE A 60 10.99 6.16 -6.72
CA ILE A 60 10.82 6.95 -7.95
C ILE A 60 9.48 6.61 -8.63
N GLU A 61 9.17 5.33 -8.77
CA GLU A 61 7.92 4.85 -9.36
C GLU A 61 6.70 5.37 -8.58
N GLU A 62 6.73 5.33 -7.25
CA GLU A 62 5.63 5.87 -6.43
C GLU A 62 5.46 7.38 -6.57
N MET A 63 6.55 8.13 -6.73
CA MET A 63 6.43 9.56 -7.04
C MET A 63 5.92 9.82 -8.46
N GLN A 64 6.12 8.87 -9.40
CA GLN A 64 5.48 8.92 -10.71
C GLN A 64 3.98 8.61 -10.60
N HIS A 65 3.58 7.59 -9.82
CA HIS A 65 2.17 7.30 -9.52
C HIS A 65 1.49 8.51 -8.88
N PHE A 66 2.11 9.12 -7.87
CA PHE A 66 1.64 10.36 -7.27
C PHE A 66 1.37 11.43 -8.32
N GLN A 67 2.33 11.69 -9.21
CA GLN A 67 2.17 12.68 -10.26
C GLN A 67 1.03 12.33 -11.22
N MET A 68 0.86 11.07 -11.60
CA MET A 68 -0.26 10.61 -12.43
C MET A 68 -1.62 10.91 -11.78
N VAL A 69 -1.76 10.61 -10.48
CA VAL A 69 -3.01 10.92 -9.74
C VAL A 69 -3.25 12.42 -9.69
N ILE A 70 -2.22 13.23 -9.45
CA ILE A 70 -2.30 14.70 -9.45
C ILE A 70 -2.77 15.25 -10.80
N ASP A 71 -2.29 14.66 -11.91
CA ASP A 71 -2.68 15.10 -13.24
C ASP A 71 -4.15 14.75 -13.55
N ILE A 72 -4.64 13.60 -13.06
CA ILE A 72 -6.07 13.25 -13.11
C ILE A 72 -6.90 14.24 -12.30
N ILE A 73 -6.49 14.55 -11.06
CA ILE A 73 -7.16 15.55 -10.19
C ILE A 73 -7.30 16.89 -10.94
N LYS A 74 -6.20 17.39 -11.53
CA LYS A 74 -6.20 18.64 -12.30
C LYS A 74 -7.08 18.56 -13.54
N ALA A 75 -6.98 17.49 -14.32
CA ALA A 75 -7.76 17.31 -15.55
C ALA A 75 -9.26 17.30 -15.30
N ARG A 76 -9.68 16.82 -14.12
CA ARG A 76 -11.08 16.79 -13.68
C ARG A 76 -11.55 18.06 -12.96
N GLY A 77 -10.67 19.05 -12.80
CA GLY A 77 -10.98 20.31 -12.11
C GLY A 77 -11.13 20.17 -10.60
N TYR A 78 -10.62 19.08 -10.02
CA TYR A 78 -10.61 18.83 -8.59
C TYR A 78 -9.43 19.52 -7.90
N ILE A 79 -9.46 19.57 -6.57
CA ILE A 79 -8.40 20.11 -5.73
C ILE A 79 -7.81 18.96 -4.90
N LEU A 80 -6.47 18.86 -4.89
CA LEU A 80 -5.79 17.96 -3.95
C LEU A 80 -6.12 18.39 -2.52
N SER A 81 -6.90 17.57 -1.81
CA SER A 81 -7.26 17.85 -0.42
C SER A 81 -6.06 17.66 0.51
N ARG A 82 -6.17 18.16 1.75
CA ARG A 82 -5.11 17.99 2.76
C ARG A 82 -4.97 16.52 3.15
N GLU A 83 -3.73 16.11 3.43
CA GLU A 83 -3.46 14.79 3.99
C GLU A 83 -4.24 14.59 5.30
N ARG A 84 -4.77 13.38 5.47
CA ARG A 84 -5.48 12.94 6.66
C ARG A 84 -4.88 11.65 7.18
N LYS A 85 -4.97 11.49 8.50
CA LYS A 85 -4.61 10.23 9.15
C LYS A 85 -5.52 9.11 8.67
N ASP A 86 -4.87 8.03 8.26
CA ASP A 86 -5.51 6.78 7.90
C ASP A 86 -5.58 5.86 9.14
N ASP A 87 -6.80 5.49 9.56
CA ASP A 87 -7.01 4.60 10.72
C ASP A 87 -6.59 3.15 10.43
N TYR A 88 -6.72 2.68 9.18
CA TYR A 88 -6.23 1.37 8.77
C TYR A 88 -4.71 1.30 8.92
N VAL A 89 -4.00 2.25 8.32
CA VAL A 89 -2.53 2.35 8.44
C VAL A 89 -2.14 2.55 9.90
N GLY A 90 -2.85 3.39 10.64
CA GLY A 90 -2.59 3.63 12.06
C GLY A 90 -2.71 2.37 12.92
N ARG A 91 -3.65 1.47 12.62
CA ARG A 91 -3.81 0.18 13.32
C ARG A 91 -2.75 -0.84 12.91
N LEU A 92 -2.39 -0.90 11.63
CA LEU A 92 -1.26 -1.73 11.18
C LEU A 92 0.05 -1.29 11.85
N VAL A 93 0.31 0.02 11.94
CA VAL A 93 1.50 0.56 12.62
C VAL A 93 1.54 0.19 14.11
N LYS A 94 0.38 0.08 14.78
CA LYS A 94 0.30 -0.39 16.17
C LYS A 94 0.53 -1.89 16.31
N PHE A 95 0.13 -2.67 15.30
CA PHE A 95 0.40 -4.11 15.25
C PHE A 95 1.88 -4.42 14.94
N SER A 96 2.58 -3.48 14.30
CA SER A 96 4.01 -3.62 14.05
C SER A 96 4.81 -3.74 15.35
N LYS A 97 5.75 -4.69 15.41
CA LYS A 97 6.69 -4.88 16.51
C LYS A 97 7.92 -4.01 16.29
N LYS A 98 8.16 -3.07 17.20
CA LYS A 98 9.28 -2.09 17.12
C LYS A 98 10.19 -2.11 18.35
N ASP A 99 9.82 -2.87 19.36
CA ASP A 99 10.46 -2.99 20.67
C ASP A 99 11.44 -4.17 20.78
N GLY A 100 11.69 -4.85 19.65
CA GLY A 100 12.61 -5.97 19.53
C GLY A 100 14.03 -5.60 19.09
N SER A 101 14.74 -6.58 18.50
CA SER A 101 16.06 -6.34 17.88
C SER A 101 15.97 -5.41 16.67
N ARG A 102 17.11 -4.82 16.24
CA ARG A 102 17.16 -4.02 15.00
C ARG A 102 16.69 -4.83 13.79
N ASN A 103 17.06 -6.11 13.69
CA ASN A 103 16.60 -6.97 12.60
C ASN A 103 15.09 -7.22 12.68
N GLN A 104 14.54 -7.52 13.87
CA GLN A 104 13.10 -7.69 14.06
C GLN A 104 12.30 -6.46 13.61
N ALA A 105 12.71 -5.25 14.03
CA ALA A 105 12.05 -4.01 13.62
C ALA A 105 12.16 -3.77 12.10
N PHE A 106 13.30 -4.09 11.50
CA PHE A 106 13.51 -3.97 10.06
C PHE A 106 12.62 -4.94 9.27
N ILE A 107 12.63 -6.23 9.63
CA ILE A 107 11.79 -7.24 8.99
C ILE A 107 10.30 -6.88 9.13
N ASP A 108 9.87 -6.44 10.31
CA ASP A 108 8.48 -6.08 10.52
C ASP A 108 8.06 -4.82 9.75
N ARG A 109 9.01 -3.89 9.49
CA ARG A 109 8.77 -2.73 8.61
C ARG A 109 8.63 -3.14 7.14
N LEU A 110 9.41 -4.11 6.68
CA LEU A 110 9.26 -4.69 5.33
C LEU A 110 7.92 -5.43 5.19
N LEU A 111 7.52 -6.21 6.19
CA LEU A 111 6.22 -6.88 6.21
C LEU A 111 5.05 -5.90 6.26
N PHE A 112 5.18 -4.79 7.00
CA PHE A 112 4.22 -3.70 6.97
C PHE A 112 4.08 -3.13 5.57
N ALA A 113 5.18 -2.82 4.88
CA ALA A 113 5.16 -2.30 3.51
C ALA A 113 4.47 -3.31 2.57
N ALA A 114 4.86 -4.58 2.63
CA ALA A 114 4.22 -5.64 1.85
C ALA A 114 2.70 -5.73 2.10
N MET A 115 2.23 -5.52 3.32
CA MET A 115 0.79 -5.54 3.64
C MET A 115 0.04 -4.39 2.97
N ILE A 116 0.62 -3.19 2.99
CA ILE A 116 0.03 -2.02 2.32
C ILE A 116 -0.11 -2.30 0.82
N GLU A 117 0.97 -2.71 0.14
CA GLU A 117 0.92 -2.94 -1.32
C GLU A 117 -0.02 -4.10 -1.68
N ALA A 118 -0.09 -5.15 -0.85
CA ALA A 118 -1.03 -6.24 -1.06
C ALA A 118 -2.49 -5.74 -1.02
N ARG A 119 -2.83 -4.86 -0.06
CA ARG A 119 -4.18 -4.30 0.04
C ARG A 119 -4.44 -3.26 -1.05
N SER A 120 -3.46 -2.40 -1.40
CA SER A 120 -3.54 -1.47 -2.54
C SER A 120 -3.84 -2.22 -3.84
N CYS A 121 -3.06 -3.26 -4.15
CA CYS A 121 -3.26 -4.11 -5.33
C CYS A 121 -4.69 -4.69 -5.37
N GLU A 122 -5.20 -5.19 -4.24
CA GLU A 122 -6.52 -5.77 -4.16
C GLU A 122 -7.64 -4.73 -4.35
N ARG A 123 -7.49 -3.53 -3.75
CA ARG A 123 -8.41 -2.39 -3.90
C ARG A 123 -8.41 -1.85 -5.33
N PHE A 124 -7.24 -1.67 -5.95
CA PHE A 124 -7.12 -1.25 -7.34
C PHE A 124 -7.69 -2.29 -8.30
N ARG A 125 -7.52 -3.59 -8.02
CA ARG A 125 -8.22 -4.63 -8.77
C ARG A 125 -9.73 -4.45 -8.70
N VAL A 126 -10.28 -4.23 -7.50
CA VAL A 126 -11.73 -4.01 -7.35
C VAL A 126 -12.18 -2.75 -8.09
N LEU A 127 -11.45 -1.63 -8.00
CA LEU A 127 -11.77 -0.42 -8.76
C LEU A 127 -11.76 -0.69 -10.26
N SER A 128 -10.69 -1.28 -10.78
CA SER A 128 -10.52 -1.56 -12.22
C SER A 128 -11.63 -2.42 -12.81
N LEU A 129 -12.23 -3.29 -12.01
CA LEU A 129 -13.27 -4.21 -12.47
C LEU A 129 -14.70 -3.65 -12.32
N ASN A 130 -14.92 -2.68 -11.45
CA ASN A 130 -16.28 -2.33 -11.01
C ASN A 130 -16.67 -0.86 -11.22
N ILE A 131 -15.73 0.08 -11.34
CA ILE A 131 -16.10 1.49 -11.62
C ILE A 131 -16.61 1.65 -13.06
N GLN A 132 -17.54 2.57 -13.26
CA GLN A 132 -18.09 2.87 -14.59
C GLN A 132 -17.12 3.67 -15.45
N ASP A 133 -16.35 4.57 -14.82
CA ASP A 133 -15.33 5.37 -15.46
C ASP A 133 -14.22 4.50 -16.10
N LYS A 134 -14.24 4.40 -17.43
CA LYS A 134 -13.33 3.52 -18.19
C LYS A 134 -11.88 4.00 -18.20
N GLU A 135 -11.66 5.30 -18.08
CA GLU A 135 -10.31 5.86 -18.00
C GLU A 135 -9.69 5.50 -16.66
N LEU A 136 -10.42 5.75 -15.56
CA LEU A 136 -9.96 5.35 -14.23
C LEU A 136 -9.84 3.83 -14.09
N ALA A 137 -10.74 3.07 -14.70
CA ALA A 137 -10.69 1.60 -14.60
C ALA A 137 -9.38 1.06 -15.21
N LYS A 138 -8.98 1.63 -16.35
CA LYS A 138 -7.70 1.31 -16.99
C LYS A 138 -6.52 1.77 -16.13
N PHE A 139 -6.55 2.99 -15.62
CA PHE A 139 -5.51 3.54 -14.75
C PHE A 139 -5.28 2.65 -13.50
N TYR A 140 -6.34 2.29 -12.78
CA TYR A 140 -6.22 1.39 -11.62
C TYR A 140 -5.79 -0.02 -11.99
N HIS A 141 -6.08 -0.50 -13.20
CA HIS A 141 -5.54 -1.78 -13.66
C HIS A 141 -4.02 -1.73 -13.82
N GLU A 142 -3.49 -0.65 -14.40
CA GLU A 142 -2.04 -0.47 -14.60
C GLU A 142 -1.32 -0.39 -13.25
N LEU A 143 -1.84 0.39 -12.30
CA LEU A 143 -1.29 0.46 -10.93
C LEU A 143 -1.38 -0.89 -10.20
N MET A 144 -2.49 -1.61 -10.33
CA MET A 144 -2.63 -2.94 -9.71
C MET A 144 -1.51 -3.91 -10.10
N VAL A 145 -0.94 -3.77 -11.31
CA VAL A 145 0.20 -4.56 -11.78
C VAL A 145 1.50 -4.16 -11.09
N SER A 146 1.78 -2.86 -10.92
CA SER A 146 2.99 -2.40 -10.21
C SER A 146 2.95 -2.80 -8.72
N GLU A 147 1.81 -2.60 -8.06
CA GLU A 147 1.60 -2.96 -6.65
C GLU A 147 1.90 -4.44 -6.35
N ALA A 148 1.49 -5.34 -7.26
CA ALA A 148 1.76 -6.77 -7.13
C ALA A 148 3.27 -7.08 -7.13
N GLY A 149 4.04 -6.30 -7.89
CA GLY A 149 5.50 -6.33 -7.92
C GLY A 149 6.08 -5.87 -6.57
N HIS A 150 5.67 -4.69 -6.10
CA HIS A 150 6.18 -4.11 -4.85
C HIS A 150 5.91 -4.99 -3.62
N TYR A 151 4.69 -5.50 -3.49
CA TYR A 151 4.33 -6.50 -2.47
C TYR A 151 5.35 -7.65 -2.43
N THR A 152 5.64 -8.22 -3.61
CA THR A 152 6.53 -9.37 -3.75
C THR A 152 7.96 -8.99 -3.37
N THR A 153 8.42 -7.81 -3.79
CA THR A 153 9.74 -7.28 -3.46
C THR A 153 9.94 -7.12 -1.96
N PHE A 154 9.03 -6.45 -1.26
CA PHE A 154 9.13 -6.26 0.19
C PHE A 154 9.14 -7.58 0.96
N LEU A 155 8.26 -8.52 0.61
CA LEU A 155 8.21 -9.83 1.26
C LEU A 155 9.47 -10.66 1.00
N ASN A 156 10.04 -10.58 -0.20
CA ASN A 156 11.29 -11.25 -0.53
C ASN A 156 12.49 -10.66 0.22
N PHE A 157 12.56 -9.33 0.37
CA PHE A 157 13.58 -8.72 1.22
C PHE A 157 13.42 -9.10 2.69
N ALA A 158 12.18 -9.20 3.19
CA ALA A 158 11.93 -9.66 4.55
C ALA A 158 12.51 -11.08 4.77
N ARG A 159 12.27 -11.99 3.82
CA ARG A 159 12.84 -13.35 3.84
C ARG A 159 14.35 -13.36 3.72
N LYS A 160 14.92 -12.54 2.83
CA LYS A 160 16.35 -12.49 2.56
C LYS A 160 17.16 -11.99 3.75
N TYR A 161 16.71 -10.93 4.41
CA TYR A 161 17.47 -10.25 5.45
C TYR A 161 17.16 -10.70 6.87
N SER A 162 16.23 -11.62 7.04
CA SER A 162 15.90 -12.10 8.37
C SER A 162 17.04 -12.92 8.98
N THR A 163 17.37 -12.61 10.24
CA THR A 163 18.35 -13.36 11.03
C THR A 163 17.72 -14.06 12.23
N ASP A 164 16.66 -13.48 12.79
CA ASP A 164 16.04 -13.91 14.06
C ASP A 164 14.50 -13.86 14.02
N VAL A 165 13.90 -13.77 12.82
CA VAL A 165 12.45 -13.76 12.61
C VAL A 165 12.04 -14.94 11.73
N ASP A 166 11.05 -15.71 12.17
CA ASP A 166 10.33 -16.62 11.29
C ASP A 166 9.38 -15.78 10.41
N VAL A 167 9.83 -15.43 9.22
CA VAL A 167 9.14 -14.48 8.33
C VAL A 167 7.79 -15.02 7.87
N ASP A 168 7.68 -16.30 7.53
CA ASP A 168 6.42 -16.86 7.04
C ASP A 168 5.40 -16.98 8.18
N LYS A 169 5.85 -17.35 9.39
CA LYS A 169 4.99 -17.30 10.58
C LYS A 169 4.54 -15.87 10.88
N ARG A 170 5.46 -14.90 10.87
CA ARG A 170 5.13 -13.49 11.15
C ARG A 170 4.22 -12.91 10.09
N TRP A 171 4.43 -13.23 8.82
CA TRP A 171 3.56 -12.83 7.72
C TRP A 171 2.15 -13.41 7.86
N LYS A 172 2.03 -14.66 8.33
CA LYS A 172 0.72 -15.22 8.68
C LYS A 172 0.04 -14.44 9.80
N GLU A 173 0.76 -14.04 10.85
CA GLU A 173 0.20 -13.16 11.90
C GLU A 173 -0.31 -11.83 11.32
N TRP A 174 0.43 -11.23 10.38
CA TRP A 174 0.01 -10.03 9.65
C TRP A 174 -1.28 -10.27 8.84
N LEU A 175 -1.37 -11.35 8.08
CA LEU A 175 -2.55 -11.72 7.30
C LEU A 175 -3.77 -12.02 8.19
N ASP A 176 -3.54 -12.67 9.33
CA ASP A 176 -4.57 -12.96 10.33
C ASP A 176 -5.14 -11.65 10.89
N PHE A 177 -4.27 -10.74 11.34
CA PHE A 177 -4.67 -9.44 11.89
C PHE A 177 -5.37 -8.56 10.84
N GLU A 178 -4.80 -8.46 9.65
CA GLU A 178 -5.35 -7.61 8.59
C GLU A 178 -6.73 -8.11 8.13
N GLY A 179 -6.94 -9.43 8.07
CA GLY A 179 -8.23 -10.03 7.73
C GLY A 179 -9.33 -9.74 8.75
N GLU A 180 -8.99 -9.54 10.02
CA GLU A 180 -9.92 -9.04 11.04
C GLU A 180 -10.12 -7.52 10.92
N LEU A 181 -9.03 -6.78 10.70
CA LEU A 181 -9.01 -5.33 10.60
C LEU A 181 -9.90 -4.82 9.47
N ILE A 182 -9.74 -5.36 8.27
CA ILE A 182 -10.38 -4.87 7.05
C ILE A 182 -11.91 -4.98 7.09
N GLN A 183 -12.47 -5.83 7.95
CA GLN A 183 -13.91 -5.94 8.17
C GLN A 183 -14.52 -4.66 8.76
N SER A 184 -13.71 -3.80 9.38
CA SER A 184 -14.14 -2.51 9.91
C SER A 184 -14.11 -1.37 8.87
N PHE A 185 -13.70 -1.66 7.62
CA PHE A 185 -13.41 -0.68 6.58
C PHE A 185 -14.14 -0.98 5.26
N GLY A 186 -14.01 -0.09 4.27
CA GLY A 186 -14.70 -0.23 2.99
C GLY A 186 -16.13 0.32 2.99
N THR A 187 -16.46 1.17 3.96
CA THR A 187 -17.73 1.93 4.01
C THR A 187 -17.53 3.41 3.66
N LYS A 188 -16.30 3.82 3.34
CA LYS A 188 -15.90 5.17 2.96
C LYS A 188 -15.05 5.15 1.69
N GLU A 189 -14.93 6.32 1.10
CA GLU A 189 -14.17 6.63 -0.11
C GLU A 189 -12.66 6.85 0.14
N ALA A 190 -12.02 5.97 0.91
CA ALA A 190 -10.57 5.94 1.10
C ALA A 190 -10.00 4.59 0.62
N ILE A 191 -8.74 4.58 0.16
CA ILE A 191 -8.11 3.40 -0.46
C ILE A 191 -8.05 2.24 0.53
N HIS A 192 -7.55 2.46 1.75
CA HIS A 192 -7.39 1.39 2.73
C HIS A 192 -8.47 1.34 3.82
N GLY A 193 -9.33 2.37 3.91
CA GLY A 193 -10.20 2.56 5.07
C GLY A 193 -11.56 3.19 4.84
#